data_AF-A0A8H6ABY1-F1
#
_entry.id   AF-A0A8H6ABY1-F1
#
_cell.length_a   1.000
_cell.length_b   1.000
_cell.length_c   1.000
_cell.angle_alpha   90.00
_cell.angle_beta   90.00
_cell.angle_gamma   90.00
#
_symmetry.space_group_name_H-M   'P 1'
#
loop_
_entity.id
_entity.type
_entity.pdbx_description
1 polymer ?
#
loop_
_entity_poly.entity_id
_entity_poly.type
_entity_poly.pdbx_seq_one_letter_code
_entity_poly.pdbx_strand_id
1 'polypeptide(L)'
;MASLQEALESLAPITWDEVPSDPSDIRTYIADLSTKAHLIVNSVPEPPLPTASSSSPSPSSRQIRPSPARLNTLDPDLQALQQQWSKPIKISSTRDNPLDILIHKLPGADGKGHWFGRRSVHEGLPFSKWQEKLSSEMTETLKANRERMKQGQMPDQSVRGIGAEKQVEMVEVKDESEEKVLAH
;
A
#
# COMPACT_ATOMS: atom_id res chain seq x y z
N MET A 1 -20.49 -7.69 -2.87
CA MET A 1 -19.23 -7.06 -2.42
C MET A 1 -18.64 -7.95 -1.36
N ALA A 2 -17.33 -8.21 -1.41
CA ALA A 2 -16.61 -8.94 -0.37
C ALA A 2 -16.76 -8.23 0.99
N SER A 3 -16.73 -8.99 2.08
CA SER A 3 -16.68 -8.37 3.42
C SER A 3 -15.32 -7.70 3.66
N LEU A 4 -15.23 -6.74 4.59
CA LEU A 4 -13.94 -6.13 4.93
C LEU A 4 -12.91 -7.17 5.42
N GLN A 5 -13.36 -8.17 6.18
CA GLN A 5 -12.49 -9.23 6.70
C GLN A 5 -11.95 -10.11 5.56
N GLU A 6 -12.83 -10.53 4.64
CA GLU A 6 -12.42 -11.28 3.44
C GLU A 6 -11.44 -10.50 2.56
N ALA A 7 -11.62 -9.18 2.42
CA ALA A 7 -10.66 -8.36 1.71
C ALA A 7 -9.31 -8.30 2.44
N LEU A 8 -9.31 -8.13 3.77
CA LEU A 8 -8.07 -8.10 4.55
C LEU A 8 -7.32 -9.44 4.54
N GLU A 9 -8.02 -10.56 4.43
CA GLU A 9 -7.42 -11.88 4.24
C GLU A 9 -6.57 -11.97 2.96
N SER A 10 -6.84 -11.15 1.94
CA SER A 10 -5.99 -11.09 0.73
C SER A 10 -4.59 -10.51 0.99
N LEU A 11 -4.32 -9.98 2.19
CA LEU A 11 -3.00 -9.53 2.63
C LEU A 11 -2.22 -10.63 3.36
N ALA A 12 -2.83 -11.80 3.59
CA ALA A 12 -2.16 -12.92 4.21
C ALA A 12 -1.08 -13.50 3.29
N PRO A 13 -0.09 -14.24 3.85
CA PRO A 13 0.88 -14.96 3.03
C PRO A 13 0.18 -15.91 2.05
N ILE A 14 0.65 -15.94 0.81
CA ILE A 14 0.17 -16.82 -0.25
C ILE A 14 1.33 -17.65 -0.80
N THR A 15 1.03 -18.87 -1.27
CA THR A 15 2.02 -19.72 -1.96
C THR A 15 2.00 -19.46 -3.46
N TRP A 16 3.11 -19.71 -4.15
CA TRP A 16 3.17 -19.52 -5.60
C TRP A 16 2.19 -20.43 -6.37
N ASP A 17 1.91 -21.61 -5.83
CA ASP A 17 0.97 -22.57 -6.42
C ASP A 17 -0.50 -22.07 -6.39
N GLU A 18 -0.81 -21.11 -5.50
CA GLU A 18 -2.13 -20.49 -5.38
C GLU A 18 -2.30 -19.28 -6.32
N VAL A 19 -1.21 -18.76 -6.92
CA VAL A 19 -1.27 -17.66 -7.87
C VAL A 19 -1.61 -18.21 -9.27
N PRO A 20 -2.72 -17.81 -9.91
CA PRO A 20 -3.10 -18.33 -11.22
C PRO A 20 -2.06 -18.01 -12.29
N SER A 21 -1.72 -19.00 -13.12
CA SER A 21 -0.78 -18.84 -14.24
C SER A 21 -1.46 -18.62 -15.59
N ASP A 22 -2.75 -18.98 -15.72
CA ASP A 22 -3.48 -18.78 -16.98
C ASP A 22 -3.80 -17.27 -17.19
N PRO A 23 -3.59 -16.72 -18.40
CA PRO A 23 -3.86 -15.31 -18.70
C PRO A 23 -5.28 -14.81 -18.40
N SER A 24 -6.33 -15.63 -18.52
CA SER A 24 -7.69 -15.20 -18.16
C SER A 24 -7.91 -15.21 -16.65
N ASP A 25 -7.34 -16.19 -15.97
CA ASP A 25 -7.48 -16.35 -14.52
C ASP A 25 -6.67 -15.30 -13.77
N ILE A 26 -5.46 -14.98 -14.24
CA ILE A 26 -4.63 -13.91 -13.66
C ILE A 26 -5.30 -12.54 -13.80
N ARG A 27 -6.04 -12.28 -14.89
CA ARG A 27 -6.80 -11.03 -15.04
C ARG A 27 -7.91 -10.94 -14.01
N THR A 28 -8.71 -12.01 -13.88
CA THR A 28 -9.79 -12.09 -12.88
C THR A 28 -9.24 -11.90 -11.48
N TYR A 29 -8.12 -12.57 -11.18
CA TYR A 29 -7.43 -12.48 -9.90
C TYR A 29 -6.96 -11.04 -9.58
N ILE A 30 -6.32 -10.37 -10.53
CA ILE A 30 -5.88 -8.97 -10.36
C ILE A 30 -7.08 -8.02 -10.19
N ALA A 31 -8.18 -8.24 -10.93
CA ALA A 31 -9.39 -7.43 -10.83
C ALA A 31 -10.06 -7.58 -9.45
N ASP A 32 -10.12 -8.80 -8.93
CA ASP A 32 -10.61 -9.10 -7.57
C ASP A 32 -9.71 -8.44 -6.50
N LEU A 33 -8.38 -8.61 -6.59
CA LEU A 33 -7.43 -7.96 -5.70
C LEU A 33 -7.54 -6.44 -5.74
N SER A 34 -7.73 -5.85 -6.93
CA SER A 34 -7.95 -4.41 -7.07
C SER A 34 -9.22 -3.97 -6.33
N THR A 35 -10.31 -4.72 -6.47
CA THR A 35 -11.58 -4.45 -5.79
C THR A 35 -11.44 -4.56 -4.26
N LYS A 36 -10.78 -5.61 -3.77
CA LYS A 36 -10.47 -5.80 -2.34
C LYS A 36 -9.56 -4.70 -1.81
N ALA A 37 -8.53 -4.31 -2.55
CA ALA A 37 -7.63 -3.22 -2.18
C ALA A 37 -8.38 -1.88 -2.07
N HIS A 38 -9.26 -1.55 -3.01
CA HIS A 38 -10.11 -0.37 -2.92
C HIS A 38 -11.02 -0.40 -1.69
N LEU A 39 -11.61 -1.56 -1.37
CA LEU A 39 -12.43 -1.72 -0.18
C LEU A 39 -11.62 -1.46 1.10
N ILE A 40 -10.44 -2.08 1.23
CA ILE A 40 -9.55 -1.90 2.39
C ILE A 40 -9.17 -0.42 2.54
N VAL A 41 -8.65 0.21 1.48
CA VAL A 41 -8.19 1.60 1.51
C VAL A 41 -9.31 2.56 1.91
N ASN A 42 -10.52 2.35 1.38
CA ASN A 42 -11.65 3.21 1.69
C ASN A 42 -12.27 2.95 3.07
N SER A 43 -12.12 1.74 3.61
CA SER A 43 -12.61 1.38 4.94
C SER A 43 -11.81 2.03 6.09
N VAL A 44 -10.55 2.39 5.88
CA VAL A 44 -9.74 2.99 6.95
C VAL A 44 -10.25 4.41 7.23
N PRO A 45 -10.55 4.76 8.49
CA PRO A 45 -11.07 6.08 8.84
C PRO A 45 -10.18 7.22 8.35
N GLU A 46 -10.80 8.29 7.88
CA GLU A 46 -10.07 9.45 7.40
C GLU A 46 -9.54 10.31 8.56
N PRO A 47 -8.33 10.86 8.45
CA PRO A 47 -7.86 11.85 9.41
C PRO A 47 -8.69 13.13 9.31
N PRO A 48 -8.85 13.87 10.42
CA PRO A 48 -9.60 15.12 10.42
C PRO A 48 -9.00 16.12 9.42
N LEU A 49 -9.84 17.03 8.95
CA LEU A 49 -9.42 18.10 8.06
C LEU A 49 -8.32 18.92 8.73
N PRO A 50 -7.23 19.25 8.01
CA PRO A 50 -6.17 20.07 8.56
C PRO A 50 -6.71 21.46 8.90
N THR A 51 -6.59 21.86 10.17
CA THR A 51 -6.73 23.26 10.55
C THR A 51 -5.53 24.04 9.99
N ALA A 52 -5.74 25.29 9.58
CA ALA A 52 -4.75 26.15 8.89
C ALA A 52 -3.41 26.41 9.64
N SER A 53 -3.21 25.78 10.80
CA SER A 53 -2.12 25.98 11.75
C SER A 53 -1.02 24.91 11.74
N SER A 54 -1.04 23.93 10.82
CA SER A 54 0.05 22.94 10.70
C SER A 54 1.22 23.48 9.87
N SER A 55 1.89 24.51 10.38
CA SER A 55 3.15 25.02 9.81
C SER A 55 4.26 23.99 10.01
N SER A 56 4.56 23.24 8.95
CA SER A 56 5.69 22.32 8.95
C SER A 56 7.01 23.10 9.04
N PRO A 57 7.93 22.78 9.98
CA PRO A 57 9.13 23.58 10.22
C PRO A 57 10.24 23.41 9.17
N SER A 58 10.12 22.45 8.24
CA SER A 58 11.18 22.11 7.28
C SER A 58 10.87 22.67 5.88
N PRO A 59 11.86 23.21 5.15
CA PRO A 59 11.64 23.73 3.79
C PRO A 59 11.20 22.64 2.80
N SER A 60 11.65 21.38 2.96
CA SER A 60 11.22 20.25 2.12
C SER A 60 9.81 19.74 2.42
N SER A 61 9.28 19.94 3.64
CA SER A 61 7.91 19.54 4.00
C SER A 61 6.85 20.56 3.57
N ARG A 62 7.24 21.74 3.04
CA ARG A 62 6.29 22.71 2.50
C ARG A 62 5.62 22.26 1.20
N GLN A 63 6.23 21.31 0.48
CA GLN A 63 5.65 20.80 -0.77
C GLN A 63 4.61 19.71 -0.52
N ILE A 64 4.75 18.88 0.52
CA ILE A 64 3.83 17.78 0.78
C ILE A 64 2.77 18.24 1.78
N ARG A 65 1.53 18.41 1.31
CA ARG A 65 0.40 18.85 2.15
C ARG A 65 -0.74 17.82 2.13
N PRO A 66 -1.59 17.77 3.15
CA PRO A 66 -2.86 17.06 3.08
C PRO A 66 -3.59 17.31 1.77
N SER A 67 -3.97 16.26 1.05
CA SER A 67 -4.75 16.42 -0.19
C SER A 67 -6.21 16.77 0.14
N PRO A 68 -6.86 17.65 -0.65
CA PRO A 68 -8.30 17.88 -0.56
C PRO A 68 -9.12 16.70 -1.09
N ALA A 69 -8.50 15.69 -1.72
CA ALA A 69 -9.14 14.44 -2.13
C ALA A 69 -9.52 13.53 -0.94
N ARG A 70 -9.30 13.96 0.31
CA ARG A 70 -9.88 13.33 1.51
C ARG A 70 -11.40 13.38 1.37
N LEU A 71 -12.03 12.21 1.34
CA LEU A 71 -13.37 12.01 0.82
C LEU A 71 -14.45 12.64 1.69
N ASN A 72 -14.19 12.88 2.98
CA ASN A 72 -15.21 13.18 3.98
C ASN A 72 -16.51 12.42 3.67
N THR A 73 -16.36 11.11 3.40
CA THR A 73 -17.34 10.37 2.61
C THR A 73 -18.70 10.40 3.30
N LEU A 74 -19.73 10.79 2.56
CA LEU A 74 -21.12 10.78 3.02
C LEU A 74 -21.81 9.46 2.69
N ASP A 75 -21.10 8.53 2.05
CA ASP A 75 -21.61 7.21 1.72
C ASP A 75 -21.82 6.38 3.02
N PRO A 76 -23.07 5.99 3.34
CA PRO A 76 -23.37 5.24 4.55
C PRO A 76 -22.67 3.87 4.59
N ASP A 77 -22.45 3.23 3.44
CA ASP A 77 -21.82 1.91 3.39
C ASP A 77 -20.33 2.00 3.77
N LEU A 78 -19.65 3.02 3.24
CA LEU A 78 -18.26 3.31 3.62
C LEU A 78 -18.14 3.75 5.07
N GLN A 79 -19.08 4.54 5.58
CA GLN A 79 -19.10 4.93 7.01
C GLN A 79 -19.29 3.72 7.91
N ALA A 80 -20.16 2.76 7.54
CA ALA A 80 -20.34 1.53 8.29
C ALA A 80 -19.06 0.70 8.34
N LEU A 81 -18.30 0.64 7.24
CA LEU A 81 -16.98 -0.01 7.20
C LEU A 81 -15.96 0.71 8.08
N GLN A 82 -15.93 2.04 8.05
CA GLN A 82 -15.04 2.86 8.90
C GLN A 82 -15.34 2.69 10.39
N GLN A 83 -16.60 2.50 10.78
CA GLN A 83 -17.01 2.25 12.17
C GLN A 83 -16.55 0.90 12.73
N GLN A 84 -16.18 -0.06 11.87
CA GLN A 84 -15.61 -1.33 12.33
C GLN A 84 -14.22 -1.13 12.95
N TRP A 85 -13.49 -0.11 12.49
CA TRP A 85 -12.18 0.23 13.02
C TRP A 85 -12.30 0.93 14.39
N SER A 86 -11.32 0.68 15.26
CA SER A 86 -11.23 1.36 16.55
C SER A 86 -11.00 2.86 16.38
N LYS A 87 -11.26 3.60 17.46
CA LYS A 87 -10.70 4.95 17.62
C LYS A 87 -9.17 4.92 17.47
N PRO A 88 -8.54 6.05 17.07
CA PRO A 88 -7.09 6.12 16.96
C PRO A 88 -6.38 5.71 18.25
N ILE A 89 -5.32 4.91 18.12
CA ILE A 89 -4.45 4.54 19.23
C ILE A 89 -3.75 5.80 19.74
N LYS A 90 -3.89 6.08 21.04
CA LYS A 90 -3.27 7.24 21.66
C LYS A 90 -1.76 7.02 21.83
N ILE A 91 -0.95 7.68 21.01
CA ILE A 91 0.50 7.75 21.19
C ILE A 91 0.79 9.03 21.98
N SER A 92 1.18 8.88 23.25
CA SER A 92 1.25 9.98 24.24
C SER A 92 2.46 10.90 24.08
N SER A 93 3.46 10.48 23.30
CA SER A 93 4.75 11.16 23.19
C SER A 93 4.91 11.75 21.80
N THR A 94 5.17 13.06 21.74
CA THR A 94 5.52 13.78 20.51
C THR A 94 6.83 13.30 19.89
N ARG A 95 7.70 12.66 20.69
CA ARG A 95 8.90 11.97 20.19
C ARG A 95 8.51 10.73 19.37
N ASP A 96 7.49 10.00 19.82
CA ASP A 96 7.09 8.73 19.21
C ASP A 96 6.11 8.92 18.05
N ASN A 97 5.37 10.03 18.02
CA ASN A 97 4.50 10.42 16.91
C ASN A 97 4.65 11.90 16.51
N PRO A 98 5.81 12.29 15.94
CA PRO A 98 6.07 13.69 15.58
C PRO A 98 5.18 14.21 14.44
N LEU A 99 4.53 13.31 13.71
CA LEU A 99 3.69 13.61 12.55
C LEU A 99 2.18 13.50 12.86
N ASP A 100 1.82 13.29 14.12
CA ASP A 100 0.44 13.08 14.58
C ASP A 100 -0.34 12.05 13.72
N ILE A 101 0.35 10.96 13.37
CA ILE A 101 -0.20 9.87 12.57
C ILE A 101 -1.26 9.15 13.41
N LEU A 102 -2.47 9.07 12.85
CA LEU A 102 -3.57 8.31 13.43
C LEU A 102 -3.48 6.86 12.96
N ILE A 103 -3.38 5.93 13.91
CA ILE A 103 -3.36 4.49 13.66
C ILE A 103 -4.61 3.88 14.26
N HIS A 104 -5.35 3.14 13.45
CA HIS A 104 -6.57 2.44 13.83
C HIS A 104 -6.31 0.94 13.91
N LYS A 105 -7.13 0.24 14.70
CA LYS A 105 -7.05 -1.19 14.92
C LYS A 105 -8.37 -1.85 14.56
N LEU A 106 -8.33 -3.01 13.93
CA LEU A 106 -9.50 -3.85 13.66
C LEU A 106 -9.17 -5.29 14.10
N PRO A 107 -9.98 -5.95 14.95
CA PRO A 107 -9.76 -7.35 15.27
C PRO A 107 -9.90 -8.22 14.01
N GLY A 108 -8.99 -9.19 13.85
CA GLY A 108 -9.13 -10.20 12.80
C GLY A 108 -10.29 -11.14 13.10
N ALA A 109 -11.01 -11.58 12.06
CA ALA A 109 -12.12 -12.51 12.19
C ALA A 109 -11.69 -13.89 12.74
N ASP A 110 -10.43 -14.27 12.54
CA ASP A 110 -9.84 -15.53 13.01
C ASP A 110 -9.47 -15.54 14.50
N GLY A 111 -9.59 -14.39 15.17
CA GLY A 111 -9.22 -14.22 16.58
C GLY A 111 -7.71 -14.29 16.86
N LYS A 112 -6.85 -14.38 15.84
CA LYS A 112 -5.39 -14.56 16.01
C LYS A 112 -4.61 -13.25 16.06
N GLY A 113 -5.28 -12.12 15.84
CA GLY A 113 -4.58 -10.85 15.78
C GLY A 113 -5.48 -9.67 15.49
N HIS A 114 -4.83 -8.59 15.08
CA HIS A 114 -5.49 -7.36 14.69
C HIS A 114 -4.83 -6.80 13.45
N TRP A 115 -5.64 -6.23 12.58
CA TRP A 115 -5.21 -5.39 11.49
C TRP A 115 -4.94 -3.98 12.01
N PHE A 116 -3.86 -3.37 11.54
CA PHE A 116 -3.53 -1.98 11.83
C PHE A 116 -3.56 -1.18 10.53
N GLY A 117 -4.31 -0.09 10.54
CA GLY A 117 -4.53 0.76 9.37
C GLY A 117 -4.23 2.21 9.67
N ARG A 118 -3.67 2.92 8.69
CA ARG A 118 -3.57 4.39 8.71
C ARG A 118 -3.88 4.92 7.31
N ARG A 119 -4.53 6.07 7.25
CA ARG A 119 -4.83 6.75 5.99
C ARG A 119 -4.06 8.06 5.89
N SER A 120 -3.21 8.16 4.88
CA SER A 120 -2.32 9.30 4.67
C SER A 120 -2.40 9.75 3.21
N VAL A 121 -3.38 10.58 2.90
CA VAL A 121 -3.54 11.16 1.55
C VAL A 121 -2.90 12.54 1.55
N HIS A 122 -1.83 12.67 0.78
CA HIS A 122 -1.03 13.88 0.63
C HIS A 122 -0.88 14.22 -0.85
N GLU A 123 -0.66 15.50 -1.15
CA GLU A 123 -0.36 16.01 -2.48
C GLU A 123 0.91 16.85 -2.49
N GLY A 124 1.43 17.14 -3.70
CA GLY A 124 2.58 18.02 -3.92
C GLY A 124 3.91 17.31 -4.14
N LEU A 125 3.92 15.96 -4.13
CA LEU A 125 4.97 15.16 -4.75
C LEU A 125 4.46 14.64 -6.10
N PRO A 126 5.01 15.09 -7.25
CA PRO A 126 4.62 14.56 -8.55
C PRO A 126 4.88 13.06 -8.66
N PHE A 127 3.96 12.34 -9.34
CA PHE A 127 4.11 10.90 -9.57
C PHE A 127 5.43 10.56 -10.26
N SER A 128 5.89 11.37 -11.22
CA SER A 128 7.18 11.17 -11.90
C SER A 128 8.36 11.12 -10.93
N LYS A 129 8.40 12.03 -9.94
CA LYS A 129 9.46 12.08 -8.92
C LYS A 129 9.38 10.89 -7.97
N TRP A 130 8.17 10.47 -7.61
CA TRP A 130 7.96 9.28 -6.79
C TRP A 130 8.40 8.00 -7.52
N GLN A 131 7.98 7.85 -8.78
CA GLN A 131 8.31 6.73 -9.66
C GLN A 131 9.83 6.64 -9.88
N GLU A 132 10.48 7.75 -10.23
CA GLU A 132 11.93 7.82 -10.44
C GLU A 132 12.70 7.38 -9.18
N LYS A 133 12.29 7.83 -8.00
CA LYS A 133 12.96 7.45 -6.75
C LYS A 133 12.77 5.98 -6.43
N LEU A 134 11.56 5.45 -6.53
CA LEU A 134 11.32 4.02 -6.29
C LEU A 134 12.01 3.11 -7.30
N SER A 135 11.97 3.45 -8.59
CA SER A 135 12.64 2.65 -9.61
C SER A 135 14.16 2.66 -9.44
N SER A 136 14.73 3.79 -8.98
CA SER A 136 16.16 3.88 -8.65
C SER A 136 16.55 3.00 -7.46
N GLU A 137 15.72 2.92 -6.40
CA GLU A 137 15.96 2.02 -5.26
C GLU A 137 16.06 0.56 -5.73
N MET A 138 15.14 0.13 -6.60
CA MET A 138 15.13 -1.23 -7.16
C MET A 138 16.34 -1.52 -8.05
N THR A 139 16.68 -0.59 -8.92
CA THR A 139 17.80 -0.74 -9.86
C THR A 139 19.13 -0.85 -9.11
N GLU A 140 19.36 0.00 -8.11
CA GLU A 140 20.58 -0.02 -7.32
C GLU A 140 20.69 -1.29 -6.48
N THR A 141 19.59 -1.75 -5.88
CA THR A 141 19.59 -2.98 -5.08
C THR A 141 19.87 -4.22 -5.94
N LEU A 142 19.27 -4.30 -7.14
CA LEU A 142 19.56 -5.35 -8.11
C LEU A 142 21.04 -5.34 -8.54
N LYS A 143 21.61 -4.15 -8.77
CA LYS A 143 23.03 -4.00 -9.14
C LYS A 143 23.94 -4.48 -8.00
N ALA A 144 23.68 -4.05 -6.78
CA ALA A 144 24.44 -4.47 -5.60
C ALA A 144 24.37 -5.98 -5.37
N ASN A 145 23.18 -6.58 -5.48
CA ASN A 145 23.01 -8.04 -5.38
C ASN A 145 23.74 -8.79 -6.49
N ARG A 146 23.74 -8.29 -7.74
CA ARG A 146 24.52 -8.87 -8.84
C ARG A 146 26.03 -8.81 -8.59
N GLU A 147 26.54 -7.71 -8.04
CA GLU A 147 27.96 -7.58 -7.68
C GLU A 147 28.35 -8.54 -6.56
N ARG A 148 27.50 -8.72 -5.54
CA ARG A 148 27.69 -9.72 -4.48
C ARG A 148 27.72 -11.14 -5.03
N MET A 149 26.80 -11.48 -5.93
CA MET A 149 26.80 -12.78 -6.60
C MET A 149 28.08 -13.04 -7.40
N LYS A 150 28.61 -12.02 -8.10
CA LYS A 150 29.91 -12.14 -8.80
C LYS A 150 31.07 -12.44 -7.84
N GLN A 151 30.97 -12.00 -6.59
CA GLN A 151 31.94 -12.25 -5.52
C GLN A 151 31.67 -13.54 -4.74
N GLY A 152 30.69 -14.36 -5.16
CA GLY A 152 30.30 -15.60 -4.48
C GLY A 152 29.52 -15.39 -3.18
N GLN A 153 29.02 -14.17 -2.91
CA GLN A 153 28.23 -13.82 -1.74
C GLN A 153 26.73 -13.94 -2.03
N MET A 154 25.93 -14.21 -0.99
CA MET A 154 24.46 -14.26 -1.12
C MET A 154 23.88 -12.85 -1.38
N PRO A 155 22.87 -12.74 -2.26
CA PRO A 155 22.14 -11.50 -2.50
C PRO A 155 21.11 -11.27 -1.37
N ASP A 156 21.55 -10.62 -0.31
CA ASP A 156 20.79 -10.37 0.93
C ASP A 156 20.15 -8.96 0.99
N GLN A 157 20.33 -8.14 -0.05
CA GLN A 157 19.68 -6.82 -0.09
C GLN A 157 18.25 -6.93 -0.62
N SER A 158 17.34 -6.21 0.05
CA SER A 158 15.92 -6.15 -0.30
C SER A 158 15.47 -4.70 -0.40
N VAL A 159 14.52 -4.42 -1.30
CA VAL A 159 13.84 -3.12 -1.35
C VAL A 159 12.55 -3.25 -0.58
N ARG A 160 12.49 -2.62 0.60
CA ARG A 160 11.25 -2.55 1.40
C ARG A 160 10.67 -3.94 1.71
N GLY A 161 11.54 -4.93 1.94
CA GLY A 161 11.15 -6.32 2.21
C GLY A 161 10.90 -7.16 0.96
N ILE A 162 11.01 -6.58 -0.24
CA ILE A 162 10.93 -7.30 -1.52
C ILE A 162 12.34 -7.78 -1.88
N GLY A 163 12.50 -9.10 -2.04
CA GLY A 163 13.74 -9.71 -2.54
C GLY A 163 14.11 -9.14 -3.91
N ALA A 164 15.37 -8.75 -4.07
CA ALA A 164 15.91 -8.19 -5.30
C ALA A 164 17.09 -9.03 -5.83
N GLU A 165 17.00 -10.35 -5.71
CA GLU A 165 18.03 -11.29 -6.11
C GLU A 165 18.11 -11.45 -7.64
N LYS A 166 16.95 -11.59 -8.29
CA LYS A 166 16.83 -11.78 -9.74
C LYS A 166 15.41 -11.43 -10.19
N GLN A 167 15.26 -10.81 -11.37
CA GLN A 167 13.96 -10.77 -12.04
C GLN A 167 13.65 -12.19 -12.52
N VAL A 168 12.66 -12.83 -11.89
CA VAL A 168 12.34 -14.23 -12.14
C VAL A 168 11.48 -14.37 -13.39
N GLU A 169 10.52 -13.46 -13.58
CA GLU A 169 9.56 -13.49 -14.69
C GLU A 169 8.97 -12.08 -14.92
N MET A 170 8.46 -11.81 -16.12
CA MET A 170 7.63 -10.65 -16.45
C MET A 170 6.43 -11.18 -17.23
N VAL A 171 5.22 -10.90 -16.74
CA VAL A 171 3.99 -11.41 -17.33
C VAL A 171 3.16 -10.23 -17.78
N GLU A 172 2.99 -10.10 -19.10
CA GLU A 172 2.11 -9.08 -19.65
C GLU A 172 0.65 -9.46 -19.43
N VAL A 173 -0.04 -8.70 -18.58
CA VAL A 173 -1.48 -8.86 -18.38
C VAL A 173 -2.18 -7.91 -19.34
N LYS A 174 -2.90 -8.47 -20.31
CA LYS A 174 -3.62 -7.70 -21.34
C LYS A 174 -5.09 -7.50 -21.00
N ASP A 175 -5.80 -6.64 -21.73
CA ASP A 175 -7.25 -6.46 -21.67
C ASP A 175 -8.03 -7.54 -22.45
N GLU A 176 -9.36 -7.53 -22.37
CA GLU A 176 -10.24 -8.54 -23.03
C GLU A 176 -10.03 -8.66 -24.53
N SER A 177 -9.60 -7.59 -25.19
CA SER A 177 -9.28 -7.58 -26.62
C SER A 177 -7.86 -8.06 -26.93
N GLU A 178 -7.04 -8.32 -25.91
CA GLU A 178 -5.59 -8.58 -25.99
C GLU A 178 -4.76 -7.45 -26.66
N GLU A 179 -5.34 -6.26 -26.80
CA GLU A 179 -4.72 -5.14 -27.52
C GLU A 179 -3.95 -4.23 -26.57
N LYS A 180 -4.39 -4.13 -25.31
CA LYS A 180 -3.80 -3.20 -24.33
C LYS A 180 -3.18 -3.94 -23.16
N VAL A 181 -1.91 -3.67 -22.88
CA VAL A 181 -1.24 -4.11 -21.66
C VAL A 181 -1.77 -3.29 -20.47
N LEU A 182 -2.34 -3.98 -19.49
CA LEU A 182 -2.86 -3.42 -18.25
C LEU A 182 -1.80 -3.40 -17.15
N ALA A 183 -0.91 -4.40 -17.12
CA ALA A 183 0.19 -4.52 -16.17
C ALA A 183 1.34 -5.38 -16.76
N HIS A 184 2.54 -5.23 -16.19
CA HIS A 184 3.76 -5.99 -16.50
C HIS A 184 4.23 -6.79 -15.28
#